data_AF-A0A923SIC4-F1
#
_entry.id   AF-A0A923SIC4-F1
#
_cell.length_a   1.000
_cell.length_b   1.000
_cell.length_c   1.000
_cell.angle_alpha   90.00
_cell.angle_beta   90.00
_cell.angle_gamma   90.00
#
_symmetry.space_group_name_H-M   'P 1'
#
loop_
_entity.id
_entity.type
_entity.pdbx_description
1 polymer ?
#
loop_
_entity_poly.entity_id
_entity_poly.type
_entity_poly.pdbx_seq_one_letter_code
_entity_poly.pdbx_strand_id
1 'polypeptide(L)'
;MNDQTTRSKKTILHLYDSILPELAKHINENIAPVTALFHDFGLERIIDTWTKDPAGDATEVISIDNGNIQQMGLKVNLEGFQRTGMDAFDMKKNLLFTLDRNSYTVGPDKNTTWLEKDYLERWNNDEYEIVASKWAEELIDAVTERIKSLTS
;
A
#
# COMPACT_ATOMS: atom_id res chain seq x y z
N MET A 1 -21.86 -24.95 -1.67
CA MET A 1 -20.91 -24.64 -2.77
C MET A 1 -20.28 -23.32 -2.42
N ASN A 2 -19.01 -23.31 -2.01
CA ASN A 2 -18.28 -22.06 -1.85
C ASN A 2 -17.90 -21.61 -3.26
N ASP A 3 -18.56 -20.58 -3.77
CA ASP A 3 -18.09 -19.88 -4.97
C ASP A 3 -16.78 -19.21 -4.60
N GLN A 4 -15.67 -19.90 -4.87
CA GLN A 4 -14.33 -19.37 -4.65
C GLN A 4 -14.14 -18.20 -5.62
N THR A 5 -14.08 -16.99 -5.07
CA THR A 5 -13.97 -15.75 -5.84
C THR A 5 -12.55 -15.63 -6.39
N THR A 6 -12.42 -15.45 -7.71
CA THR A 6 -11.13 -15.29 -8.37
C THR A 6 -10.84 -13.83 -8.69
N ARG A 7 -9.57 -13.52 -8.93
CA ARG A 7 -9.13 -12.21 -9.42
C ARG A 7 -9.89 -11.85 -10.70
N SER A 8 -10.61 -10.73 -10.65
CA SER A 8 -11.45 -10.23 -11.73
C SER A 8 -11.67 -8.73 -11.56
N LYS A 9 -12.21 -8.06 -12.58
CA LYS A 9 -12.60 -6.64 -12.50
C LYS A 9 -13.39 -6.31 -11.23
N LYS A 10 -14.38 -7.16 -10.88
CA LYS A 10 -15.24 -6.95 -9.70
C LYS A 10 -14.45 -6.99 -8.39
N THR A 11 -13.54 -7.95 -8.25
CA THR A 11 -12.77 -8.11 -7.01
C THR A 11 -11.72 -7.01 -6.87
N ILE A 12 -11.09 -6.60 -7.97
CA ILE A 12 -10.15 -5.48 -8.00
C ILE A 12 -10.84 -4.15 -7.67
N LEU A 13 -12.03 -3.89 -8.25
CA LEU A 13 -12.81 -2.69 -7.91
C LEU A 13 -13.22 -2.68 -6.44
N HIS A 14 -13.55 -3.83 -5.85
CA HIS A 14 -13.84 -3.88 -4.42
C HIS A 14 -12.62 -3.46 -3.57
N LEU A 15 -11.42 -3.94 -3.90
CA LEU A 15 -10.20 -3.49 -3.24
C LEU A 15 -9.97 -1.99 -3.46
N TYR A 16 -10.13 -1.52 -4.69
CA TYR A 16 -9.79 -0.14 -5.09
C TYR A 16 -10.75 0.92 -4.53
N ASP A 17 -12.04 0.61 -4.49
CA ASP A 17 -13.11 1.54 -4.12
C ASP A 17 -13.59 1.39 -2.68
N SER A 18 -13.35 0.23 -2.05
CA SER A 18 -13.80 -0.04 -0.67
C SER A 18 -12.64 -0.18 0.31
N ILE A 19 -11.69 -1.07 0.04
CA ILE A 19 -10.63 -1.41 1.02
C ILE A 19 -9.54 -0.34 1.08
N LEU A 20 -8.97 0.05 -0.07
CA LEU A 20 -7.89 1.05 -0.11
C LEU A 20 -8.28 2.40 0.48
N PRO A 21 -9.48 2.97 0.19
CA PRO A 21 -9.86 4.26 0.77
C PRO A 21 -10.03 4.21 2.28
N GLU A 22 -10.56 3.11 2.82
CA GLU A 22 -10.71 2.97 4.27
C GLU A 22 -9.36 2.80 4.95
N LEU A 23 -8.50 1.91 4.42
CA LEU A 23 -7.15 1.72 4.92
C LEU A 23 -6.31 3.01 4.86
N ALA A 24 -6.50 3.82 3.81
CA ALA A 24 -5.84 5.12 3.69
C ALA A 24 -6.20 6.08 4.84
N LYS A 25 -7.45 6.04 5.35
CA LYS A 25 -7.84 6.85 6.52
C LYS A 25 -7.10 6.41 7.77
N HIS A 26 -7.09 5.10 8.06
CA HIS A 26 -6.37 4.55 9.21
C HIS A 26 -4.87 4.85 9.15
N ILE A 27 -4.24 4.71 7.97
CA ILE A 27 -2.84 5.09 7.78
C ILE A 27 -2.63 6.57 8.08
N ASN A 28 -3.45 7.45 7.49
CA ASN A 28 -3.35 8.89 7.67
C ASN A 28 -3.46 9.32 9.15
N GLU A 29 -4.37 8.68 9.91
CA GLU A 29 -4.51 8.91 11.35
C GLU A 29 -3.26 8.47 12.13
N ASN A 30 -2.72 7.29 11.81
CA ASN A 30 -1.54 6.73 12.49
C ASN A 30 -0.24 7.51 12.20
N ILE A 31 -0.11 8.13 11.02
CA ILE A 31 1.11 8.86 10.62
C ILE A 31 1.03 10.38 10.82
N ALA A 32 -0.12 10.91 11.24
CA ALA A 32 -0.32 12.35 11.43
C ALA A 32 0.83 13.04 12.21
N PRO A 33 1.36 12.47 13.32
CA PRO A 33 2.47 13.10 14.06
C PRO A 33 3.76 13.23 13.24
N VAL A 34 4.02 12.32 12.31
CA VAL A 34 5.23 12.34 11.45
C VAL A 34 5.06 13.28 10.28
N THR A 35 3.87 13.30 9.66
CA THR A 35 3.61 14.16 8.49
C THR A 35 3.84 15.64 8.78
N ALA A 36 3.61 16.08 10.02
CA ALA A 36 3.86 17.45 10.47
C ALA A 36 5.35 17.88 10.43
N LEU A 37 6.27 16.93 10.26
CA LEU A 37 7.71 17.20 10.15
C LEU A 37 8.16 17.49 8.71
N PHE A 38 7.27 17.34 7.74
CA PHE A 38 7.52 17.50 6.32
C PHE A 38 6.76 18.71 5.76
N HIS A 39 7.27 19.29 4.68
CA HIS A 39 6.62 20.40 4.00
C HIS A 39 5.36 19.95 3.25
N ASP A 40 5.45 18.79 2.61
CA ASP A 40 4.33 18.21 1.87
C ASP A 40 4.17 16.72 2.18
N PHE A 41 2.93 16.26 2.10
CA PHE A 41 2.52 14.89 2.32
C PHE A 41 1.48 14.49 1.26
N GLY A 42 1.78 13.40 0.56
CA GLY A 42 0.85 12.77 -0.38
C GLY A 42 0.60 11.31 -0.02
N LEU A 43 -0.66 10.91 0.00
CA LEU A 43 -1.09 9.52 0.08
C LEU A 43 -1.90 9.19 -1.18
N GLU A 44 -1.31 8.37 -2.05
CA GLU A 44 -1.89 8.03 -3.35
C GLU A 44 -2.17 6.53 -3.48
N ARG A 45 -3.21 6.18 -4.24
CA ARG A 45 -3.44 4.81 -4.66
C ARG A 45 -2.53 4.50 -5.85
N ILE A 46 -1.93 3.32 -5.84
CA ILE A 46 -1.08 2.83 -6.93
C ILE A 46 -1.70 1.58 -7.56
N ILE A 47 -1.54 1.46 -8.87
CA ILE A 47 -1.96 0.30 -9.66
C ILE A 47 -0.80 -0.06 -10.58
N ASP A 48 -0.36 -1.31 -10.53
CA ASP A 48 0.63 -1.83 -11.46
C ASP A 48 -0.04 -2.26 -12.77
N THR A 49 0.16 -1.43 -13.80
CA THR A 49 -0.32 -1.68 -15.17
C THR A 49 0.79 -2.14 -16.10
N TRP A 50 1.96 -2.51 -15.56
CA TRP A 50 3.15 -2.88 -16.34
C TRP A 50 3.57 -4.33 -16.13
N THR A 51 3.40 -4.87 -14.92
CA THR A 51 3.79 -6.25 -14.61
C THR A 51 2.82 -7.25 -15.22
N LYS A 52 3.25 -7.89 -16.31
CA LYS A 52 2.51 -8.98 -16.96
C LYS A 52 2.50 -10.23 -16.10
N ASP A 53 1.40 -10.96 -16.19
CA ASP A 53 1.33 -12.32 -15.68
C ASP A 53 2.30 -13.21 -16.48
N PRO A 54 3.25 -13.93 -15.84
CA PRO A 54 4.13 -14.85 -16.55
C PRO A 54 3.38 -15.96 -17.30
N ALA A 55 2.16 -16.29 -16.87
CA ALA A 55 1.28 -17.25 -17.52
C ALA A 55 0.28 -16.61 -18.52
N GLY A 56 0.29 -15.28 -18.65
CA GLY A 56 -0.64 -14.52 -19.49
C GLY A 56 -0.16 -14.30 -20.93
N ASP A 57 -1.04 -13.78 -21.78
CA ASP A 57 -0.69 -13.43 -23.15
C ASP A 57 0.17 -12.17 -23.17
N ALA A 58 1.31 -12.23 -23.89
CA ALA A 58 2.23 -11.09 -24.02
C ALA A 58 1.60 -9.86 -24.70
N THR A 59 0.46 -9.99 -25.37
CA THR A 59 -0.27 -8.91 -26.03
C THR A 59 -1.42 -8.34 -25.18
N GLU A 60 -1.71 -8.94 -24.03
CA GLU A 60 -2.81 -8.52 -23.16
C GLU A 60 -2.51 -7.16 -22.52
N VAL A 61 -3.47 -6.24 -22.60
CA VAL A 61 -3.41 -4.94 -21.91
C VAL A 61 -3.72 -5.16 -20.43
N ILE A 62 -2.85 -4.68 -19.54
CA ILE A 62 -3.08 -4.77 -18.09
C ILE A 62 -3.94 -3.60 -17.63
N SER A 63 -5.10 -3.90 -17.04
CA SER A 63 -6.03 -2.87 -16.57
C SER A 63 -7.00 -3.41 -15.52
N ILE A 64 -7.65 -2.50 -14.78
CA ILE A 64 -8.75 -2.86 -13.88
C ILE A 64 -9.89 -3.49 -14.70
N ASP A 65 -10.16 -2.96 -15.89
CA ASP A 65 -11.24 -3.43 -16.74
C ASP A 65 -11.07 -4.90 -17.15
N ASN A 66 -9.82 -5.32 -17.38
CA ASN A 66 -9.50 -6.69 -17.74
C ASN A 66 -9.36 -7.61 -16.51
N GLY A 67 -9.31 -7.06 -15.29
CA GLY A 67 -9.22 -7.87 -14.08
C GLY A 67 -7.87 -8.59 -13.91
N ASN A 68 -6.82 -8.13 -14.60
CA ASN A 68 -5.55 -8.82 -14.75
C ASN A 68 -4.35 -8.07 -14.12
N ILE A 69 -4.62 -7.05 -13.31
CA ILE A 69 -3.60 -6.39 -12.49
C ILE A 69 -3.05 -7.38 -11.47
N GLN A 70 -1.73 -7.38 -11.33
CA GLN A 70 -1.04 -8.24 -10.36
C GLN A 70 -0.85 -7.55 -9.02
N GLN A 71 -0.77 -6.21 -9.02
CA GLN A 71 -0.42 -5.43 -7.83
C GLN A 71 -1.12 -4.08 -7.79
N MET A 72 -1.50 -3.68 -6.60
CA MET A 72 -2.04 -2.36 -6.30
C MET A 72 -1.68 -1.97 -4.87
N GLY A 73 -2.07 -0.79 -4.41
CA GLY A 73 -1.86 -0.45 -3.01
C GLY A 73 -1.89 1.04 -2.74
N LEU A 74 -1.16 1.44 -1.71
CA LEU A 74 -1.01 2.83 -1.28
C LEU A 74 0.47 3.22 -1.32
N LYS A 75 0.73 4.47 -1.66
CA LYS A 75 2.06 5.07 -1.62
C LYS A 75 2.00 6.38 -0.86
N VAL A 76 2.89 6.50 0.12
CA VAL A 76 3.15 7.75 0.82
C VAL A 76 4.36 8.41 0.21
N ASN A 77 4.24 9.72 -0.02
CA ASN A 77 5.31 10.63 -0.35
C ASN A 77 5.38 11.69 0.76
N LEU A 78 6.55 11.83 1.38
CA LEU A 78 6.86 12.85 2.37
C LEU A 78 7.98 13.71 1.78
N GLU A 79 7.74 15.01 1.60
CA GLU A 79 8.68 15.88 0.91
C GLU A 79 9.13 17.04 1.79
N GLY A 80 10.42 17.36 1.70
CA GLY A 80 11.02 18.48 2.40
C GLY A 80 10.96 18.35 3.92
N PHE A 81 11.53 17.28 4.48
CA PHE A 81 11.75 17.21 5.93
C PHE A 81 12.49 18.46 6.41
N GLN A 82 11.99 19.12 7.46
CA GLN A 82 12.61 20.34 7.97
C GLN A 82 12.85 20.29 9.47
N ARG A 83 14.13 20.36 9.84
CA ARG A 83 14.58 20.59 11.21
C ARG A 83 15.84 21.45 11.20
N THR A 84 15.91 22.42 12.10
CA THR A 84 17.07 23.30 12.22
C THR A 84 18.37 22.50 12.38
N GLY A 85 19.36 22.78 11.53
CA GLY A 85 20.67 22.12 11.56
C GLY A 85 20.75 20.78 10.82
N MET A 86 19.76 20.45 9.98
CA MET A 86 19.75 19.25 9.15
C MET A 86 19.41 19.58 7.70
N ASP A 87 20.04 18.89 6.75
CA ASP A 87 19.66 18.96 5.35
C ASP A 87 18.27 18.38 5.13
N ALA A 88 17.50 19.01 4.23
CA ALA A 88 16.19 18.52 3.84
C ALA A 88 16.29 17.19 3.10
N PHE A 89 15.32 16.31 3.32
CA PHE A 89 15.20 15.06 2.58
C PHE A 89 13.74 14.69 2.34
N ASP A 90 13.56 13.87 1.30
CA ASP A 90 12.27 13.30 0.93
C ASP A 90 12.26 11.80 1.25
N MET A 91 11.06 11.25 1.40
CA MET A 91 10.85 9.83 1.65
C MET A 91 9.62 9.31 0.92
N LYS A 92 9.73 8.08 0.43
CA LYS A 92 8.61 7.35 -0.18
C LYS A 92 8.53 5.96 0.44
N LYS A 93 7.32 5.50 0.72
CA LYS A 93 7.07 4.14 1.22
C LYS A 93 5.75 3.63 0.66
N ASN A 94 5.73 2.35 0.32
CA ASN A 94 4.56 1.70 -0.25
C ASN A 94 3.93 0.74 0.77
N LEU A 95 2.62 0.55 0.64
CA LEU A 95 1.90 -0.61 1.12
C LEU A 95 1.33 -1.31 -0.11
N LEU A 96 1.69 -2.57 -0.29
CA LEU A 96 1.42 -3.35 -1.49
C LEU A 96 0.36 -4.41 -1.22
N PHE A 97 -0.59 -4.52 -2.15
CA PHE A 97 -1.51 -5.62 -2.29
C PHE A 97 -1.01 -6.47 -3.46
N THR A 98 -0.60 -7.71 -3.19
CA THR A 98 -0.24 -8.68 -4.23
C THR A 98 -1.46 -9.55 -4.52
N LEU A 99 -1.91 -9.52 -5.77
CA LEU A 99 -3.19 -10.10 -6.20
C LEU A 99 -2.97 -11.46 -6.85
N ASP A 100 -3.07 -12.51 -6.06
CA ASP A 100 -3.02 -13.90 -6.55
C ASP A 100 -4.33 -14.31 -7.21
N ARG A 101 -4.39 -15.53 -7.75
CA ARG A 101 -5.56 -16.01 -8.49
C ARG A 101 -6.84 -16.04 -7.65
N ASN A 102 -6.73 -16.47 -6.39
CA ASN A 102 -7.89 -16.75 -5.52
C ASN A 102 -7.91 -15.90 -4.24
N SER A 103 -6.77 -15.34 -3.85
CA SER A 103 -6.61 -14.51 -2.65
C SER A 103 -5.74 -13.30 -3.00
N TYR A 104 -5.55 -12.42 -2.03
CA TYR A 104 -4.54 -11.38 -2.09
C TYR A 104 -3.83 -11.28 -0.74
N THR A 105 -2.60 -10.78 -0.79
CA THR A 105 -1.77 -10.52 0.38
C THR A 105 -1.47 -9.03 0.48
N VAL A 106 -1.27 -8.56 1.71
CA VAL A 106 -0.93 -7.16 2.01
C VAL A 106 0.35 -7.09 2.82
N GLY A 107 1.25 -6.18 2.44
CA GLY A 107 2.49 -5.93 3.16
C GLY A 107 3.33 -4.82 2.54
N PRO A 108 4.52 -4.54 3.07
CA PRO A 108 5.36 -3.43 2.62
C PRO A 108 6.04 -3.69 1.27
N ASP A 109 6.15 -4.96 0.87
CA ASP A 109 6.77 -5.43 -0.36
C ASP A 109 6.20 -6.79 -0.80
N LYS A 110 6.80 -7.40 -1.83
CA LYS A 110 6.35 -8.69 -2.39
C LYS A 110 6.72 -9.92 -1.56
N ASN A 111 7.62 -9.77 -0.59
CA ASN A 111 8.22 -10.87 0.18
C ASN A 111 7.69 -10.92 1.61
N THR A 112 7.05 -9.86 2.07
CA THR A 112 6.58 -9.70 3.44
C THR A 112 5.05 -9.63 3.45
N THR A 113 4.40 -10.63 4.07
CA THR A 113 2.95 -10.68 4.21
C THR A 113 2.54 -10.38 5.64
N TRP A 114 1.66 -9.40 5.83
CA TRP A 114 1.03 -9.10 7.12
C TRP A 114 -0.39 -9.61 7.23
N LEU A 115 -1.10 -9.66 6.11
CA LEU A 115 -2.48 -10.09 6.03
C LEU A 115 -2.72 -10.79 4.69
N GLU A 116 -3.42 -11.92 4.72
CA GLU A 116 -3.93 -12.63 3.55
C GLU A 116 -5.44 -12.76 3.65
N LYS A 117 -6.16 -12.50 2.56
CA LYS A 117 -7.62 -12.49 2.52
C LYS A 117 -8.15 -13.05 1.22
N ASP A 118 -9.33 -13.65 1.30
CA ASP A 118 -10.09 -14.04 0.11
C ASP A 118 -10.72 -12.80 -0.55
N TYR A 119 -10.93 -12.86 -1.86
CA TYR A 119 -11.58 -11.75 -2.56
C TYR A 119 -13.03 -11.56 -2.11
N LEU A 120 -13.45 -10.29 -2.02
CA LEU A 120 -14.78 -9.84 -1.53
C LEU A 120 -15.03 -10.10 -0.04
N GLU A 121 -14.06 -10.67 0.67
CA GLU A 121 -14.10 -10.71 2.13
C GLU A 121 -13.94 -9.30 2.67
N ARG A 122 -14.85 -8.90 3.56
CA ARG A 122 -14.77 -7.59 4.21
C ARG A 122 -13.63 -7.59 5.21
N TRP A 123 -12.92 -6.47 5.28
CA TRP A 123 -12.05 -6.17 6.40
C TRP A 123 -12.89 -5.65 7.56
N ASN A 124 -12.58 -6.11 8.76
CA ASN A 124 -13.06 -5.50 9.98
C ASN A 124 -12.11 -4.36 10.41
N ASN A 125 -12.56 -3.53 11.36
CA ASN A 125 -11.79 -2.37 11.81
C ASN A 125 -10.44 -2.75 12.43
N ASP A 126 -10.37 -3.88 13.13
CA ASP A 126 -9.11 -4.33 13.75
C ASP A 126 -8.09 -4.73 12.67
N GLU A 127 -8.52 -5.33 11.56
CA GLU A 127 -7.66 -5.65 10.42
C GLU A 127 -7.09 -4.38 9.77
N TYR A 128 -7.92 -3.34 9.57
CA TYR A 128 -7.45 -2.05 9.07
C TYR A 128 -6.42 -1.43 10.02
N GLU A 129 -6.72 -1.41 11.31
CA GLU A 129 -5.84 -0.81 12.31
C GLU A 129 -4.51 -1.56 12.41
N ILE A 130 -4.53 -2.89 12.46
CA ILE A 130 -3.30 -3.70 12.53
C ILE A 130 -2.38 -3.42 11.34
N VAL A 131 -2.92 -3.38 10.12
CA VAL A 131 -2.11 -3.09 8.93
C VAL A 131 -1.61 -1.64 8.95
N ALA A 132 -2.47 -0.69 9.31
CA ALA A 132 -2.11 0.73 9.36
C ALA A 132 -1.05 1.04 10.41
N SER A 133 -1.19 0.53 11.65
CA SER A 133 -0.22 0.74 12.72
C SER A 133 1.12 0.12 12.40
N LYS A 134 1.16 -1.14 11.91
CA LYS A 134 2.42 -1.78 11.47
C LYS A 134 3.12 -0.98 10.38
N TRP A 135 2.35 -0.50 9.40
CA TRP A 135 2.91 0.30 8.31
C TRP A 135 3.45 1.65 8.81
N ALA A 136 2.73 2.29 9.72
CA ALA A 136 3.12 3.55 10.34
C ALA A 136 4.38 3.40 11.20
N GLU A 137 4.48 2.34 12.00
CA GLU A 137 5.68 2.00 12.77
C GLU A 137 6.90 1.87 11.86
N GLU A 138 6.80 1.11 10.77
CA GLU A 138 7.92 0.98 9.85
C GLU A 138 8.27 2.30 9.13
N LEU A 139 7.30 3.19 8.88
CA LEU A 139 7.56 4.51 8.34
C LEU A 139 8.32 5.38 9.36
N ILE A 140 7.85 5.41 10.60
CA ILE A 140 8.47 6.14 11.72
C ILE A 140 9.91 5.68 11.92
N ASP A 141 10.15 4.38 11.93
CA ASP A 141 11.48 3.80 12.08
C ASP A 141 12.40 4.24 10.94
N ALA A 142 11.92 4.17 9.70
CA ALA A 142 12.72 4.53 8.55
C ALA A 142 13.00 6.06 8.47
N VAL A 143 12.06 6.91 8.90
CA VAL A 143 12.33 8.36 9.09
C VAL A 143 13.37 8.57 10.19
N THR A 144 13.26 7.85 11.30
CA THR A 144 14.17 7.96 12.45
C THR A 144 15.59 7.52 12.07
N GLU A 145 15.74 6.43 11.33
CA GLU A 145 17.01 5.97 10.79
C GLU A 145 17.62 6.99 9.83
N ARG A 146 16.79 7.58 8.95
CA ARG A 146 17.24 8.62 8.04
C ARG A 146 17.77 9.84 8.80
N ILE A 147 17.06 10.29 9.82
CA ILE A 147 17.51 11.39 10.69
C ILE A 147 18.86 11.04 11.35
N LYS A 148 18.98 9.86 11.97
CA LYS A 148 20.22 9.41 12.61
C LYS A 148 21.39 9.42 11.64
N SER A 149 21.17 8.97 10.40
CA SER A 149 22.20 8.92 9.35
C SER A 149 22.73 10.30 8.93
N LEU A 150 21.95 11.36 9.11
CA LEU A 150 22.32 12.75 8.75
C LEU A 150 22.95 13.53 9.92
N THR A 151 22.78 13.02 11.15
CA THR A 151 23.32 13.64 12.38
C THR A 151 24.58 12.93 12.91
N SER A 152 24.98 11.83 12.28
CA SER A 152 26.18 11.06 12.62
C SER A 152 27.38 11.54 11.80
#